data_AF-A0A8J2S548-F1
#
_entry.id   AF-A0A8J2S548-F1
#
_cell.length_a   1.000
_cell.length_b   1.000
_cell.length_c   1.000
_cell.angle_alpha   90.00
_cell.angle_beta   90.00
_cell.angle_gamma   90.00
#
_symmetry.space_group_name_H-M   'P 1'
#
loop_
_entity.id
_entity.type
_entity.pdbx_description
1 polymer ?
#
loop_
_entity_poly.entity_id
_entity_poly.type
_entity_poly.pdbx_seq_one_letter_code
_entity_poly.pdbx_strand_id
1 'polypeptide(L)'
;MSWELRLWLPTLPESLRDVDFSKVERRTDLYALGLGDDVGVKRRNGTDLEIKRREKRKKRGAEKWRKTKVEATEEATWISCEKQRAKCTLPPPHDNIKVEVADVRFENGVSSKSVAFEKGKPHELYAACGSVMGLGEDWTADDLQGALGPAGFVGGYPTALLRFVSSPDERTNNDR
;
A
#
# COMPACT_ATOMS: atom_id res chain seq x y z
N MET A 1 14.36 2.55 10.93
CA MET A 1 13.06 2.87 10.30
C MET A 1 13.29 3.42 8.90
N SER A 2 12.78 2.76 7.86
CA SER A 2 12.97 3.12 6.45
C SER A 2 11.79 3.92 5.90
N TRP A 3 12.02 4.65 4.79
CA TRP A 3 10.96 5.24 3.99
C TRP A 3 10.30 4.16 3.11
N GLU A 4 9.03 4.38 2.79
CA GLU A 4 8.21 3.57 1.88
C GLU A 4 7.45 4.54 0.96
N LEU A 5 7.48 4.28 -0.35
CA LEU A 5 6.56 4.89 -1.31
C LEU A 5 5.68 3.77 -1.84
N ARG A 6 4.35 3.91 -1.69
CA ARG A 6 3.42 2.87 -2.11
C ARG A 6 2.38 3.45 -3.05
N LEU A 7 2.22 2.78 -4.18
CA LEU A 7 1.21 3.05 -5.19
C LEU A 7 0.10 2.01 -5.06
N TRP A 8 -1.13 2.46 -5.32
CA TRP A 8 -2.31 1.63 -5.49
C TRP A 8 -2.92 1.95 -6.85
N LEU A 9 -3.19 0.93 -7.65
CA LEU A 9 -3.57 1.08 -9.04
C LEU A 9 -4.40 -0.13 -9.52
N PRO A 10 -5.29 0.04 -10.51
CA PRO A 10 -6.15 -1.05 -11.00
C PRO A 10 -5.37 -2.15 -11.71
N THR A 11 -4.29 -1.79 -12.42
CA THR A 11 -3.44 -2.71 -13.19
C THR A 11 -1.97 -2.40 -12.92
N LEU A 12 -1.07 -3.36 -13.13
CA LEU A 12 0.36 -3.10 -12.98
C LEU A 12 0.91 -2.26 -14.15
N PRO A 13 1.91 -1.40 -13.90
CA PRO A 13 2.63 -0.71 -14.96
C PRO A 13 3.31 -1.74 -15.86
N GLU A 14 3.52 -1.40 -17.12
CA GLU A 14 4.10 -2.32 -18.11
C GLU A 14 5.44 -2.91 -17.66
N SER A 15 6.30 -2.08 -17.06
CA SER A 15 7.60 -2.45 -16.48
C SER A 15 7.54 -3.52 -15.37
N LEU A 16 6.35 -3.79 -14.82
CA LEU A 16 6.14 -4.77 -13.75
C LEU A 16 5.14 -5.87 -14.13
N ARG A 17 4.71 -5.97 -15.40
CA ARG A 17 3.75 -7.00 -15.84
C ARG A 17 4.32 -8.42 -15.74
N ASP A 18 5.62 -8.56 -15.99
CA ASP A 18 6.32 -9.85 -16.03
C ASP A 18 6.94 -10.24 -14.67
N VAL A 19 6.56 -9.55 -13.59
CA VAL A 19 7.02 -9.94 -12.25
C VAL A 19 6.61 -11.39 -12.00
N ASP A 20 7.60 -12.24 -11.74
CA ASP A 20 7.38 -13.67 -11.58
C ASP A 20 6.61 -13.98 -10.29
N PHE A 21 5.35 -14.37 -10.47
CA PHE A 21 4.45 -14.79 -9.39
C PHE A 21 4.65 -16.28 -8.99
N SER A 22 5.65 -16.99 -9.53
CA SER A 22 5.90 -18.41 -9.21
C SER A 22 6.36 -18.65 -7.77
N LYS A 23 6.96 -17.64 -7.10
CA LYS A 23 7.37 -17.66 -5.68
C LYS A 23 6.52 -16.75 -4.81
N VAL A 24 5.22 -16.73 -5.07
CA VAL A 24 4.29 -15.82 -4.41
C VAL A 24 4.01 -16.23 -2.98
N GLU A 25 4.20 -15.27 -2.09
CA GLU A 25 3.67 -15.37 -0.74
C GLU A 25 2.17 -15.05 -0.79
N ARG A 26 1.35 -16.06 -0.51
CA ARG A 26 -0.09 -15.89 -0.27
C ARG A 26 -0.33 -15.64 1.20
N ARG A 27 -1.14 -14.63 1.53
CA ARG A 27 -1.48 -14.28 2.91
C ARG A 27 -2.89 -13.74 3.02
N THR A 28 -3.47 -13.90 4.21
CA THR A 28 -4.69 -13.23 4.64
C THR A 28 -4.37 -12.42 5.88
N ASP A 29 -4.61 -11.11 5.81
CA ASP A 29 -4.46 -10.20 6.94
C ASP A 29 -5.84 -9.63 7.31
N LEU A 30 -6.13 -9.45 8.60
CA LEU A 30 -7.30 -8.70 9.08
C LEU A 30 -6.89 -7.26 9.39
N TYR A 31 -7.68 -6.27 8.97
CA TYR A 31 -7.41 -4.84 9.20
C TYR A 31 -8.51 -4.20 10.03
N ALA A 32 -8.14 -3.42 11.04
CA ALA A 32 -9.10 -2.66 11.81
C ALA A 32 -9.64 -1.48 10.98
N LEU A 33 -10.95 -1.25 11.07
CA LEU A 33 -11.64 -0.13 10.44
C LEU A 33 -11.80 1.06 11.39
N GLY A 34 -12.25 2.19 10.86
CA GLY A 34 -12.52 3.40 11.64
C GLY A 34 -11.28 4.17 12.10
N LEU A 35 -10.09 3.83 11.56
CA LEU A 35 -8.84 4.51 11.87
C LEU A 35 -8.51 5.59 10.83
N GLY A 36 -7.77 6.62 11.26
CA GLY A 36 -7.27 7.66 10.37
C GLY A 36 -6.22 7.16 9.37
N ASP A 37 -5.85 8.00 8.40
CA ASP A 37 -4.92 7.63 7.32
C ASP A 37 -3.45 7.51 7.77
N ASP A 38 -3.16 7.88 9.02
CA ASP A 38 -1.86 7.87 9.66
C ASP A 38 -1.64 6.67 10.58
N VAL A 39 -2.69 5.89 10.88
CA VAL A 39 -2.61 4.70 11.73
C VAL A 39 -3.36 3.56 11.09
N GLY A 40 -2.70 2.42 10.94
CA GLY A 40 -3.41 1.18 10.67
C GLY A 40 -3.08 0.13 11.71
N VAL A 41 -4.03 -0.75 11.96
CA VAL A 41 -3.85 -1.91 12.80
C VAL A 41 -4.20 -3.13 11.98
N LYS A 42 -3.37 -4.16 12.04
CA LYS A 42 -3.65 -5.43 11.38
C LYS A 42 -3.31 -6.61 12.26
N ARG A 43 -4.06 -7.70 12.12
CA ARG A 43 -3.75 -9.01 12.70
C ARG A 43 -3.31 -9.95 11.58
N ARG A 44 -2.25 -10.72 11.85
CA ARG A 44 -1.77 -11.76 10.93
C ARG A 44 -2.11 -13.13 11.50
N ASN A 45 -2.84 -13.96 10.75
CA ASN A 45 -3.11 -15.37 11.08
C ASN A 45 -3.46 -15.63 12.56
N GLY A 46 -4.28 -14.78 13.20
CA GLY A 46 -4.70 -14.97 14.59
C GLY A 46 -3.66 -14.66 15.69
N THR A 47 -2.50 -14.10 15.35
CA THR A 47 -1.43 -13.77 16.33
C THR A 47 -1.50 -12.30 16.80
N ASP A 48 -0.37 -11.60 16.79
CA ASP A 48 -0.16 -10.23 17.29
C ASP A 48 -0.83 -9.18 16.38
N LEU A 49 -1.20 -8.05 16.99
CA LEU A 49 -1.54 -6.84 16.28
C LEU A 49 -0.26 -6.11 15.85
N GLU A 50 -0.08 -5.94 14.54
CA GLU A 50 0.89 -5.00 13.99
C GLU A 50 0.21 -3.63 13.83
N ILE A 51 0.66 -2.66 14.61
CA ILE A 51 0.27 -1.26 14.48
C ILE A 51 1.34 -0.56 13.64
N LYS A 52 0.96 0.06 12.53
CA LYS A 52 1.83 1.00 11.82
C LYS A 52 1.29 2.42 12.02
N ARG A 53 2.15 3.31 12.51
CA ARG A 53 1.87 4.75 12.65
C ARG A 53 2.80 5.55 11.75
N ARG A 54 2.25 6.50 11.01
CA ARG A 54 3.00 7.39 10.11
C ARG A 54 3.68 8.45 10.95
N GLU A 55 5.01 8.54 10.84
CA GLU A 55 5.78 9.57 11.52
C GLU A 55 5.99 10.80 10.64
N LYS A 56 6.19 10.58 9.34
CA LYS A 56 6.48 11.65 8.36
C LYS A 56 5.90 11.30 7.00
N ARG A 57 5.50 12.33 6.25
CA ARG A 57 5.10 12.25 4.85
C ARG A 57 5.79 13.36 4.06
N LYS A 58 6.23 13.06 2.84
CA LYS A 58 6.82 14.02 1.89
C LYS A 58 5.81 14.40 0.81
N LYS A 59 6.05 15.53 0.12
CA LYS A 59 5.15 16.09 -0.90
C LYS A 59 4.80 15.08 -2.01
N ARG A 60 5.78 14.30 -2.50
CA ARG A 60 5.57 13.25 -3.52
C ARG A 60 5.13 11.89 -2.94
N GLY A 61 4.68 11.86 -1.68
CA GLY A 61 4.01 10.71 -1.09
C GLY A 61 4.89 9.65 -0.43
N ALA A 62 6.21 9.81 -0.35
CA ALA A 62 7.03 8.91 0.48
C ALA A 62 6.69 9.10 1.97
N GLU A 63 6.49 8.01 2.66
CA GLU A 63 6.06 7.96 4.06
C GLU A 63 7.09 7.22 4.92
N LYS A 64 7.27 7.69 6.15
CA LYS A 64 8.09 7.02 7.16
C LYS A 64 7.18 6.44 8.23
N TRP A 65 7.29 5.14 8.45
CA TRP A 65 6.40 4.39 9.34
C TRP A 65 7.15 3.82 10.54
N ARG A 66 6.54 3.96 11.73
CA ARG A 66 6.90 3.21 12.92
C ARG A 66 5.99 1.99 13.04
N LYS A 67 6.57 0.82 13.27
CA LYS A 67 5.82 -0.42 13.50
C LYS A 67 5.97 -0.85 14.94
N THR A 68 4.87 -1.20 15.59
CA THR A 68 4.85 -1.78 16.94
C THR A 68 3.98 -3.04 16.92
N LYS A 69 4.33 -4.00 17.76
CA LYS A 69 3.52 -5.20 17.99
C LYS A 69 2.94 -5.16 19.39
N VAL A 70 1.66 -5.46 19.52
CA VAL A 70 0.97 -5.54 20.81
C VAL A 70 0.06 -6.77 20.81
N GLU A 71 -0.24 -7.28 22.00
CA GLU A 71 -1.26 -8.31 22.18
C GLU A 71 -2.65 -7.75 21.84
N ALA A 72 -3.50 -8.61 21.28
CA ALA A 72 -4.80 -8.19 20.76
C ALA A 72 -5.84 -8.01 21.87
N THR A 73 -6.66 -6.96 21.78
CA THR A 73 -7.93 -6.82 22.50
C THR A 73 -9.10 -7.04 21.53
N GLU A 74 -10.25 -7.46 22.04
CA GLU A 74 -11.36 -7.98 21.21
C GLU A 74 -12.23 -6.91 20.53
N GLU A 75 -12.07 -5.64 20.88
CA GLU A 75 -12.98 -4.56 20.46
C GLU A 75 -12.47 -3.80 19.22
N ALA A 76 -12.57 -4.41 18.04
CA ALA A 76 -12.45 -3.68 16.78
C ALA A 76 -13.29 -4.33 15.68
N THR A 77 -13.80 -3.51 14.76
CA THR A 77 -14.36 -4.00 13.50
C THR A 77 -13.22 -4.32 12.53
N TRP A 78 -13.20 -5.54 12.01
CA TRP A 78 -12.15 -6.03 11.13
C TRP A 78 -12.66 -6.23 9.72
N ILE A 79 -11.78 -6.01 8.73
CA ILE A 79 -11.97 -6.45 7.35
C ILE A 79 -10.88 -7.43 6.94
N SER A 80 -11.24 -8.54 6.29
CA SER A 80 -10.28 -9.46 5.71
C SER A 80 -9.74 -8.97 4.37
N CYS A 81 -8.45 -9.22 4.15
CA CYS A 81 -7.74 -8.84 2.95
C CYS A 81 -6.76 -9.94 2.53
N GLU A 82 -7.06 -10.56 1.39
CA GLU A 82 -6.20 -11.54 0.73
C GLU A 82 -5.16 -10.84 -0.12
N LYS A 83 -3.92 -11.36 -0.08
CA LYS A 83 -2.84 -10.81 -0.88
C LYS A 83 -1.95 -11.88 -1.47
N GLN A 84 -1.57 -11.63 -2.72
CA GLN A 84 -0.56 -12.39 -3.44
C GLN A 84 0.61 -11.48 -3.72
N ARG A 85 1.76 -11.77 -3.12
CA ARG A 85 2.93 -10.89 -3.18
C ARG A 85 4.10 -11.50 -3.90
N ALA A 86 4.73 -10.68 -4.73
CA ALA A 86 6.03 -10.94 -5.32
C ALA A 86 7.01 -9.81 -4.94
N LYS A 87 8.27 -10.16 -4.80
CA LYS A 87 9.35 -9.21 -4.60
C LYS A 87 10.23 -9.24 -5.83
N CYS A 88 10.54 -8.06 -6.36
CA CYS A 88 11.48 -7.90 -7.45
C CYS A 88 12.53 -6.86 -7.08
N THR A 89 13.64 -6.92 -7.81
CA THR A 89 14.68 -5.90 -7.83
C THR A 89 14.56 -5.16 -9.16
N LEU A 90 14.76 -3.86 -9.14
CA LEU A 90 14.85 -3.07 -10.35
C LEU A 90 16.25 -3.22 -10.97
N PRO A 91 16.41 -3.05 -12.29
CA PRO A 91 17.73 -2.95 -12.89
C PRO A 91 18.48 -1.70 -12.38
N PRO A 92 19.81 -1.64 -12.57
CA PRO A 92 20.57 -0.41 -12.36
C PRO A 92 19.93 0.78 -13.09
N PRO A 93 19.90 1.99 -12.47
CA PRO A 93 20.61 2.38 -11.24
C PRO A 93 19.80 2.15 -9.94
N HIS A 94 18.72 1.36 -9.96
CA HIS A 94 17.79 1.22 -8.83
C HIS A 94 17.85 -0.14 -8.12
N ASP A 95 18.93 -0.90 -8.34
CA ASP A 95 19.18 -2.24 -7.78
C ASP A 95 19.15 -2.29 -6.24
N ASN A 96 19.44 -1.15 -5.58
CA ASN A 96 19.35 -1.00 -4.13
C ASN A 96 17.92 -0.81 -3.59
N ILE A 97 16.94 -0.53 -4.46
CA ILE A 97 15.53 -0.36 -4.11
C ILE A 97 14.82 -1.70 -4.15
N LYS A 98 14.17 -2.04 -3.04
CA LYS A 98 13.31 -3.23 -2.99
C LYS A 98 11.92 -2.85 -3.49
N VAL A 99 11.41 -3.59 -4.46
CA VAL A 99 10.04 -3.47 -4.93
C VAL A 99 9.22 -4.68 -4.49
N GLU A 100 8.11 -4.44 -3.81
CA GLU A 100 7.09 -5.45 -3.51
C GLU A 100 5.84 -5.13 -4.32
N VAL A 101 5.43 -6.09 -5.15
CA VAL A 101 4.18 -6.02 -5.91
C VAL A 101 3.17 -6.96 -5.25
N ALA A 102 1.93 -6.51 -5.12
CA ALA A 102 0.86 -7.30 -4.55
C ALA A 102 -0.43 -7.20 -5.36
N ASP A 103 -1.07 -8.34 -5.63
CA ASP A 103 -2.51 -8.39 -5.88
C ASP A 103 -3.23 -8.38 -4.53
N VAL A 104 -4.20 -7.49 -4.36
CA VAL A 104 -4.90 -7.26 -3.10
C VAL A 104 -6.39 -7.37 -3.33
N ARG A 105 -7.08 -8.19 -2.53
CA ARG A 105 -8.54 -8.34 -2.56
C ARG A 105 -9.11 -8.22 -1.16
N PHE A 106 -10.05 -7.32 -0.98
CA PHE A 106 -10.79 -7.16 0.26
C PHE A 106 -12.06 -8.02 0.22
N GLU A 107 -12.54 -8.46 1.38
CA GLU A 107 -13.75 -9.31 1.47
C GLU A 107 -15.02 -8.64 0.93
N ASN A 108 -15.04 -7.30 0.86
CA ASN A 108 -16.13 -6.52 0.27
C ASN A 108 -16.12 -6.52 -1.28
N GLY A 109 -15.24 -7.29 -1.91
CA GLY A 109 -15.13 -7.43 -3.36
C GLY A 109 -14.21 -6.41 -4.04
N VAL A 110 -13.69 -5.42 -3.31
CA VAL A 110 -12.76 -4.44 -3.88
C VAL A 110 -11.39 -5.08 -4.11
N SER A 111 -10.80 -4.84 -5.28
CA SER A 111 -9.48 -5.34 -5.64
C SER A 111 -8.58 -4.24 -6.19
N SER A 112 -7.27 -4.37 -5.96
CA SER A 112 -6.27 -3.41 -6.41
C SER A 112 -4.90 -4.07 -6.52
N LYS A 113 -4.02 -3.48 -7.33
CA LYS A 113 -2.59 -3.77 -7.31
C LYS A 113 -1.90 -2.78 -6.38
N SER A 114 -0.95 -3.27 -5.59
CA SER A 114 -0.09 -2.42 -4.78
C SER A 114 1.37 -2.59 -5.20
N VAL A 115 2.07 -1.49 -5.40
CA VAL A 115 3.51 -1.47 -5.71
C VAL A 115 4.20 -0.66 -4.63
N ALA A 116 5.13 -1.27 -3.90
CA ALA A 116 5.82 -0.62 -2.78
C ALA A 116 7.33 -0.58 -3.03
N PHE A 117 7.88 0.62 -2.99
CA PHE A 117 9.30 0.91 -3.05
C PHE A 117 9.82 1.13 -1.63
N GLU A 118 10.81 0.34 -1.22
CA GLU A 118 11.37 0.34 0.12
C GLU A 118 12.91 0.46 0.10
N LYS A 119 13.50 0.61 1.30
CA LYS A 119 14.95 0.66 1.60
C LYS A 119 15.73 1.90 1.13
N GLY A 120 15.19 2.70 0.22
CA GLY A 120 15.80 3.97 -0.20
C GLY A 120 15.47 5.18 0.68
N LYS A 121 16.22 6.26 0.49
CA LYS A 121 15.86 7.64 0.84
C LYS A 121 14.75 8.13 -0.10
N PRO A 122 13.96 9.17 0.28
CA PRO A 122 12.83 9.60 -0.53
C PRO A 122 13.14 9.88 -2.00
N HIS A 123 14.25 10.55 -2.31
CA HIS A 123 14.62 10.85 -3.70
C HIS A 123 14.96 9.59 -4.52
N GLU A 124 15.57 8.58 -3.91
CA GLU A 124 15.87 7.30 -4.56
C GLU A 124 14.57 6.52 -4.85
N LEU A 125 13.61 6.55 -3.92
CA LEU A 125 12.28 5.98 -4.13
C LEU A 125 11.54 6.70 -5.26
N TYR A 126 11.72 8.03 -5.37
CA TYR A 126 11.10 8.80 -6.45
C TYR A 126 11.72 8.48 -7.81
N ALA A 127 13.04 8.37 -7.91
CA ALA A 127 13.69 7.99 -9.15
C ALA A 127 13.23 6.60 -9.63
N ALA A 128 13.21 5.62 -8.72
CA ALA A 128 12.73 4.27 -9.02
C ALA A 128 11.25 4.24 -9.44
N CYS A 129 10.39 5.01 -8.75
CA CYS A 129 8.98 5.15 -9.12
C CYS A 129 8.81 5.78 -10.50
N GLY A 130 9.55 6.86 -10.79
CA GLY A 130 9.52 7.54 -12.10
C GLY A 130 9.91 6.60 -13.24
N SER A 131 10.94 5.79 -13.04
CA SER A 131 11.36 4.75 -14.00
C SER A 131 10.26 3.70 -14.22
N VAL A 132 9.68 3.15 -13.14
CA VAL A 132 8.59 2.16 -13.24
C VAL A 132 7.35 2.72 -13.93
N MET A 133 7.00 3.98 -13.65
CA MET A 133 5.82 4.65 -14.19
C MET A 133 6.05 5.33 -15.55
N GLY A 134 7.27 5.30 -16.10
CA GLY A 134 7.60 5.93 -17.38
C GLY A 134 7.57 7.47 -17.35
N LEU A 135 7.84 8.09 -16.20
CA LEU A 135 7.73 9.54 -15.98
C LEU A 135 9.04 10.32 -16.17
N GLY A 136 10.16 9.62 -16.39
CA GLY A 136 11.49 10.24 -16.42
C GLY A 136 11.99 10.64 -15.03
N GLU A 137 12.92 11.61 -14.97
CA GLU A 137 13.60 12.01 -13.74
C GLU A 137 12.95 13.22 -13.03
N ASP A 138 12.36 14.15 -13.80
CA ASP A 138 11.87 15.45 -13.32
C ASP A 138 10.34 15.52 -13.12
N TRP A 139 9.75 14.44 -12.62
CA TRP A 139 8.31 14.36 -12.42
C TRP A 139 7.83 14.99 -11.10
N THR A 140 6.58 15.44 -11.10
CA THR A 140 5.87 16.04 -9.96
C THR A 140 4.80 15.11 -9.38
N ALA A 141 4.29 15.44 -8.19
CA ALA A 141 3.21 14.64 -7.59
C ALA A 141 1.96 14.58 -8.50
N ASP A 142 1.72 15.62 -9.30
CA ASP A 142 0.59 15.69 -10.23
C ASP A 142 0.83 14.81 -11.46
N ASP A 143 2.05 14.75 -11.99
CA ASP A 143 2.41 13.82 -13.07
C ASP A 143 2.18 12.36 -12.64
N LEU A 144 2.60 12.03 -11.42
CA LEU A 144 2.36 10.71 -10.85
C LEU A 144 0.86 10.44 -10.68
N GLN A 145 0.09 11.39 -10.18
CA GLN A 145 -1.36 11.22 -10.03
C GLN A 145 -2.06 11.07 -11.39
N GLY A 146 -1.61 11.79 -12.42
CA GLY A 146 -2.07 11.63 -13.80
C GLY A 146 -1.80 10.21 -14.33
N ALA A 147 -0.61 9.67 -14.09
CA ALA A 147 -0.24 8.32 -14.50
C ALA A 147 -0.95 7.21 -13.72
N LEU A 148 -1.29 7.45 -12.45
CA LEU A 148 -2.09 6.52 -11.64
C LEU A 148 -3.56 6.49 -12.07
N GLY A 149 -4.04 7.56 -12.70
CA GLY A 149 -5.45 7.72 -13.07
C GLY A 149 -6.38 7.94 -11.86
N PRO A 150 -7.70 8.06 -12.09
CA PRO A 150 -8.66 8.45 -11.05
C PRO A 150 -8.87 7.40 -9.97
N ALA A 151 -8.65 6.12 -10.28
CA ALA A 151 -8.77 5.02 -9.33
C ALA A 151 -7.48 4.76 -8.53
N GLY A 152 -6.35 5.31 -8.98
CA GLY A 152 -5.06 5.11 -8.37
C GLY A 152 -4.69 6.22 -7.38
N PHE A 153 -3.87 5.88 -6.38
CA PHE A 153 -3.40 6.84 -5.39
C PHE A 153 -2.06 6.43 -4.78
N VAL A 154 -1.43 7.39 -4.09
CA VAL A 154 -0.20 7.18 -3.33
C VAL A 154 -0.51 7.14 -1.84
N GLY A 155 -0.04 6.10 -1.15
CA GLY A 155 -0.15 5.99 0.30
C GLY A 155 0.05 4.56 0.80
N GLY A 156 0.40 4.45 2.07
CA GLY A 156 0.46 3.17 2.78
C GLY A 156 -0.89 2.47 2.85
N TYR A 157 -0.89 1.28 3.45
CA TYR A 157 -2.13 0.52 3.64
C TYR A 157 -3.21 1.23 4.49
N PRO A 158 -2.93 2.11 5.49
CA PRO A 158 -4.03 2.75 6.22
C PRO A 158 -4.83 3.68 5.30
N THR A 159 -4.14 4.39 4.40
CA THR A 159 -4.78 5.17 3.34
C THR A 159 -5.64 4.30 2.42
N ALA A 160 -5.22 3.07 2.14
CA ALA A 160 -6.00 2.16 1.32
C ALA A 160 -7.31 1.71 1.98
N LEU A 161 -7.33 1.55 3.31
CA LEU A 161 -8.57 1.26 4.03
C LEU A 161 -9.58 2.39 3.83
N LEU A 162 -9.16 3.65 3.92
CA LEU A 162 -10.06 4.79 3.67
C LEU A 162 -10.54 4.91 2.22
N ARG A 163 -9.78 4.39 1.26
CA ARG A 163 -10.07 4.51 -0.18
C ARG A 163 -10.90 3.35 -0.72
N PHE A 164 -10.71 2.15 -0.19
CA PHE A 164 -11.28 0.92 -0.74
C PHE A 164 -12.22 0.21 0.22
N VAL A 165 -12.27 0.63 1.48
CA VAL A 165 -13.14 0.05 2.48
C VAL A 165 -14.04 1.15 3.01
N SER A 166 -15.31 1.11 2.60
CA SER A 166 -16.34 1.94 3.21
C SER A 166 -16.34 1.72 4.72
N SER A 167 -16.37 2.80 5.51
CA SER A 167 -16.61 2.65 6.94
C SER A 167 -17.98 2.00 7.15
N PRO A 168 -18.14 1.11 8.14
CA PRO A 168 -19.42 0.44 8.41
C PRO A 168 -20.61 1.41 8.62
N ASP A 169 -20.34 2.68 8.95
CA ASP A 169 -21.34 3.67 9.35
C ASP A 169 -22.16 4.26 8.19
N GLU A 170 -21.89 3.93 6.92
CA GLU A 170 -22.69 4.45 5.79
C GLU A 170 -23.91 3.59 5.41
N ARG A 171 -24.21 2.51 6.16
CA ARG A 171 -25.38 1.64 5.88
C ARG A 171 -26.61 1.87 6.74
N THR A 172 -26.66 2.89 7.58
CA THR A 172 -27.87 3.21 8.35
C THR A 172 -28.13 4.71 8.34
N ASN A 173 -28.96 5.17 7.40
CA ASN A 173 -29.91 6.29 7.55
C ASN A 173 -30.60 6.60 6.20
N ASN A 174 -31.23 5.59 5.59
CA ASN A 174 -32.15 5.84 4.46
C ASN A 174 -33.45 5.04 4.57
N ASP A 175 -33.92 4.85 5.80
CA ASP A 175 -35.31 4.48 6.07
C ASP A 175 -35.87 5.46 7.11
N ARG A 176 -36.41 6.59 6.62
CA ARG A 176 -37.48 7.35 7.29
C ARG A 176 -38.11 8.34 6.33
#